data_AF-A0A7Z9XD09-F1
#
_entry.id   AF-A0A7Z9XD09-F1
#
_cell.length_a   1.000
_cell.length_b   1.000
_cell.length_c   1.000
_cell.angle_alpha   90.00
_cell.angle_beta   90.00
_cell.angle_gamma   90.00
#
_symmetry.space_group_name_H-M   'P 1'
#
loop_
_entity.id
_entity.type
_entity.pdbx_description
1 polymer ?
#
loop_
_entity_poly.entity_id
_entity_poly.type
_entity_poly.pdbx_seq_one_letter_code
_entity_poly.pdbx_strand_id
1 'polypeptide(L)'
;MKKETQPYKLGQDPATDAWYTAFFIENHLDYYAYPDRVASPEQVRFMVCTAENERYYPCSDRMFATIMKREKSQFLRKKYEDVLDRILSLIDGQIEDEWDKAFLKSLIKTKYKHETRDGLMIPSRLEKRFLKIYMDRTQIEDPYVFEKTQRNTRAFQVLNSEAFQKALNHVDDAVLLSSPVTLNEIKERVDYLKLRRLFALSVESALWEADEISQYTEQDYLRLFGRRLTGDGVESLWQFLRVRREEGAPIVPQSKKILWLADEAGMVIVDLAIIRYLAQLGHKIIVAFKDGPLFTKVDFYDAQEDDVLCRELEGVLLIKEKCLGKNELVNIFKSDKNVMAIRDGTRENLNLLLASTTFARVFKEVECVISKGSDQRRRLFDTHFQFTQDIYSIAEGENGSASIWYKARHPAVIKFSHKDLEKKAQAIISQMEAAKRKGMTVIFYSGIIGSIPGKIAMAKKIMSTHTQYLTDQSVSTFIINPSEYYEPGMDADDLMYMWEIVQRSGLIDIWRFQTYDDIVKAFQIMKTKIPPEWVGKDATFSTGCTKEMKIALEVQEEHREMQIIGPSQEKFLRREEYGVGKMYDSRLSEVCLP
;
A
#
# COMPACT_ATOMS: atom_id res chain seq x y z
N MET A 1 25.77 23.28 -10.22
CA MET A 1 24.40 23.78 -9.94
C MET A 1 23.40 22.89 -10.68
N LYS A 2 22.74 21.95 -9.99
CA LYS A 2 21.62 21.20 -10.56
C LYS A 2 20.46 22.19 -10.73
N LYS A 3 20.04 22.48 -11.97
CA LYS A 3 18.73 23.10 -12.20
C LYS A 3 17.71 22.11 -11.64
N GLU A 4 17.16 22.40 -10.47
CA GLU A 4 15.95 21.72 -9.98
C GLU A 4 14.92 21.84 -11.10
N THR A 5 14.54 20.69 -11.63
CA THR A 5 13.55 20.61 -12.69
C THR A 5 12.23 20.87 -11.98
N GLN A 6 11.62 22.03 -12.18
CA GLN A 6 10.33 22.33 -11.55
C GLN A 6 9.33 21.22 -11.92
N PRO A 7 8.54 20.73 -10.96
CA PRO A 7 7.54 19.70 -11.24
C PRO A 7 6.56 20.22 -12.30
N TYR A 8 6.14 19.32 -13.18
CA TYR A 8 5.19 19.63 -14.25
C TYR A 8 3.89 20.19 -13.67
N LYS A 9 3.36 21.26 -14.27
CA LYS A 9 2.11 21.92 -13.86
C LYS A 9 1.07 21.83 -14.97
N LEU A 10 -0.06 21.21 -14.65
CA LEU A 10 -1.21 21.09 -15.54
C LEU A 10 -1.83 22.47 -15.84
N GLY A 11 -2.40 22.65 -17.03
CA GLY A 11 -3.16 23.84 -17.42
C GLY A 11 -2.33 25.02 -17.92
N GLN A 12 -1.02 24.84 -18.14
CA GLN A 12 -0.15 25.89 -18.70
C GLN A 12 -0.02 25.83 -20.22
N ASP A 13 0.04 24.63 -20.80
CA ASP A 13 0.18 24.42 -22.24
C ASP A 13 -0.63 23.18 -22.69
N PRO A 14 -1.67 23.35 -23.53
CA PRO A 14 -2.50 22.24 -24.00
C PRO A 14 -1.71 21.12 -24.69
N ALA A 15 -0.64 21.47 -25.42
CA ALA A 15 0.17 20.46 -26.09
C ALA A 15 0.95 19.59 -25.08
N THR A 16 1.51 20.21 -24.04
CA THR A 16 2.18 19.51 -22.94
C THR A 16 1.21 18.68 -22.11
N ASP A 17 0.02 19.20 -21.85
CA ASP A 17 -1.04 18.48 -21.12
C ASP A 17 -1.55 17.25 -21.89
N ALA A 18 -1.69 17.36 -23.21
CA ALA A 18 -2.03 16.23 -24.07
C ALA A 18 -0.93 15.15 -24.04
N TRP A 19 0.35 15.55 -24.03
CA TRP A 19 1.47 14.60 -23.95
C TRP A 19 1.60 13.93 -22.59
N TYR A 20 1.36 14.68 -21.52
CA TYR A 20 1.26 14.14 -20.17
C TYR A 20 0.13 13.10 -20.06
N THR A 21 -1.03 13.41 -20.64
CA THR A 21 -2.16 12.47 -20.71
C THR A 21 -1.81 11.22 -21.54
N ALA A 22 -1.20 11.41 -22.71
CA ALA A 22 -0.73 10.32 -23.56
C ALA A 22 0.29 9.42 -22.84
N PHE A 23 1.19 10.00 -22.04
CA PHE A 23 2.13 9.23 -21.21
C PHE A 23 1.40 8.26 -20.26
N PHE A 24 0.34 8.68 -19.58
CA PHE A 24 -0.43 7.77 -18.71
C PHE A 24 -1.19 6.72 -19.50
N ILE A 25 -1.84 7.10 -20.61
CA ILE A 25 -2.63 6.18 -21.45
C ILE A 25 -1.72 5.12 -22.06
N GLU A 26 -0.64 5.53 -22.72
CA GLU A 26 0.31 4.64 -23.39
C GLU A 26 1.02 3.73 -22.40
N ASN A 27 1.26 4.15 -21.16
CA ASN A 27 1.83 3.26 -20.15
C ASN A 27 0.80 2.36 -19.46
N HIS A 28 -0.50 2.45 -19.80
CA HIS A 28 -1.61 1.81 -19.09
C HIS A 28 -1.60 2.12 -17.59
N LEU A 29 -1.48 3.41 -17.28
CA LEU A 29 -1.44 3.97 -15.93
C LEU A 29 -2.57 4.99 -15.70
N ASP A 30 -3.43 5.19 -16.70
CA ASP A 30 -4.56 6.11 -16.60
C ASP A 30 -5.78 5.42 -15.99
N TYR A 31 -6.27 5.96 -14.88
CA TYR A 31 -7.45 5.44 -14.19
C TYR A 31 -8.72 5.53 -15.05
N TYR A 32 -8.89 6.63 -15.79
CA TYR A 32 -10.09 6.84 -16.59
C TYR A 32 -10.13 5.91 -17.81
N ALA A 33 -8.97 5.60 -18.39
CA ALA A 33 -8.87 4.62 -19.47
C ALA A 33 -8.91 3.15 -18.98
N TYR A 34 -8.43 2.88 -17.76
CA TYR A 34 -8.26 1.51 -17.24
C TYR A 34 -8.71 1.35 -15.77
N PRO A 35 -9.98 1.62 -15.44
CA PRO A 35 -10.46 1.71 -14.05
C PRO A 35 -10.40 0.39 -13.27
N ASP A 36 -10.46 -0.76 -13.96
CA ASP A 36 -10.39 -2.09 -13.32
C ASP A 36 -8.95 -2.54 -13.01
N ARG A 37 -7.95 -1.81 -13.49
CA ARG A 37 -6.52 -2.19 -13.38
C ARG A 37 -5.69 -1.15 -12.65
N VAL A 38 -6.07 0.11 -12.76
CA VAL A 38 -5.34 1.24 -12.20
C VAL A 38 -6.07 1.71 -10.94
N ALA A 39 -5.33 1.91 -9.86
CA ALA A 39 -5.83 2.48 -8.62
C ALA A 39 -6.40 3.88 -8.86
N SER A 40 -7.54 4.18 -8.24
CA SER A 40 -8.09 5.52 -8.28
C SER A 40 -7.18 6.51 -7.53
N PRO A 41 -7.31 7.83 -7.78
CA PRO A 41 -6.55 8.84 -7.04
C PRO A 41 -6.67 8.71 -5.51
N GLU A 42 -7.83 8.30 -5.01
CA GLU A 42 -8.11 8.09 -3.60
C GLU A 42 -7.39 6.86 -3.03
N GLN A 43 -7.39 5.73 -3.76
CA GLN A 43 -6.60 4.56 -3.36
C GLN A 43 -5.09 4.87 -3.39
N VAL A 44 -4.61 5.64 -4.39
CA VAL A 44 -3.20 6.05 -4.44
C VAL A 44 -2.80 6.88 -3.21
N ARG A 45 -3.73 7.71 -2.71
CA ARG A 45 -3.54 8.50 -1.48
C ARG A 45 -3.43 7.67 -0.21
N PHE A 46 -3.69 6.37 -0.24
CA PHE A 46 -3.33 5.47 0.87
C PHE A 46 -1.82 5.34 1.02
N MET A 47 -1.07 5.51 -0.06
CA MET A 47 0.37 5.23 -0.14
C MET A 47 1.19 6.49 -0.42
N VAL A 48 0.70 7.37 -1.30
CA VAL A 48 1.43 8.55 -1.79
C VAL A 48 0.73 9.83 -1.35
N CYS A 49 1.48 10.76 -0.77
CA CYS A 49 0.98 12.09 -0.45
C CYS A 49 1.06 12.97 -1.70
N THR A 50 -0.03 13.02 -2.47
CA THR A 50 -0.14 13.86 -3.67
C THR A 50 -0.82 15.18 -3.37
N ALA A 51 -0.30 16.28 -3.94
CA ALA A 51 -0.96 17.58 -3.95
C ALA A 51 -2.27 17.56 -4.76
N GLU A 52 -3.02 18.66 -4.72
CA GLU A 52 -4.21 18.83 -5.55
C GLU A 52 -3.81 18.82 -7.03
N ASN A 53 -4.42 17.94 -7.84
CA ASN A 53 -4.14 17.68 -9.26
C ASN A 53 -2.79 17.00 -9.59
N GLU A 54 -1.99 16.62 -8.60
CA GLU A 54 -0.77 15.86 -8.84
C GLU A 54 -1.09 14.36 -9.04
N ARG A 55 -0.56 13.76 -10.11
CA ARG A 55 -0.69 12.31 -10.36
C ARG A 55 0.64 11.61 -10.16
N TYR A 56 0.64 10.58 -9.32
CA TYR A 56 1.79 9.72 -9.12
C TYR A 56 2.18 9.01 -10.43
N TYR A 57 3.48 8.89 -10.69
CA TYR A 57 4.02 8.07 -11.77
C TYR A 57 5.13 7.14 -11.24
N PRO A 58 5.18 5.87 -11.68
CA PRO A 58 6.06 4.88 -11.10
C PRO A 58 7.43 4.93 -11.77
N CYS A 59 8.13 6.07 -11.80
CA CYS A 59 9.50 6.20 -12.31
C CYS A 59 10.24 7.38 -11.68
N SER A 60 11.56 7.43 -11.84
CA SER A 60 12.33 8.54 -11.29
C SER A 60 12.00 9.86 -11.98
N ASP A 61 12.16 10.97 -11.28
CA ASP A 61 11.89 12.30 -11.86
C ASP A 61 12.77 12.58 -13.06
N ARG A 62 14.02 12.09 -13.05
CA ARG A 62 14.90 12.17 -14.22
C ARG A 62 14.31 11.45 -15.42
N MET A 63 13.74 10.26 -15.22
CA MET A 63 13.11 9.48 -16.29
C MET A 63 11.86 10.20 -16.81
N PHE A 64 10.97 10.60 -15.91
CA PHE A 64 9.76 11.34 -16.25
C PHE A 64 10.07 12.63 -17.02
N ALA A 65 10.97 13.48 -16.49
CA ALA A 65 11.38 14.71 -17.15
C ALA A 65 12.04 14.46 -18.52
N THR A 66 12.76 13.35 -18.69
CA THR A 66 13.33 12.97 -20.00
C THR A 66 12.24 12.67 -21.02
N ILE A 67 11.21 11.91 -20.62
CA ILE A 67 10.07 11.58 -21.49
C ILE A 67 9.22 12.82 -21.80
N MET A 68 9.00 13.68 -20.81
CA MET A 68 8.20 14.91 -20.96
C MET A 68 8.86 15.95 -21.88
N LYS A 69 10.20 16.01 -21.94
CA LYS A 69 10.93 16.92 -22.85
C LYS A 69 10.79 16.58 -24.34
N ARG A 70 10.32 15.36 -24.68
CA ARG A 70 10.17 14.87 -26.07
C ARG A 70 11.45 14.88 -26.91
N GLU A 71 12.60 14.98 -26.26
CA GLU A 71 13.90 14.98 -26.92
C GLU A 71 14.44 13.55 -27.02
N LYS A 72 15.13 13.24 -28.14
CA LYS A 72 15.85 11.97 -28.30
C LYS A 72 17.03 11.91 -27.34
N SER A 73 16.75 11.48 -26.13
CA SER A 73 17.74 11.36 -25.06
C SER A 73 18.52 10.06 -25.18
N GLN A 74 19.85 10.16 -25.21
CA GLN A 74 20.75 8.99 -25.10
C GLN A 74 20.48 8.19 -23.82
N PHE A 75 20.08 8.86 -22.74
CA PHE A 75 19.74 8.20 -21.48
C PHE A 75 18.51 7.29 -21.62
N LEU A 76 17.44 7.78 -22.26
CA LEU A 76 16.22 6.98 -22.47
C LEU A 76 16.50 5.82 -23.43
N ARG A 77 17.20 6.08 -24.54
CA ARG A 77 17.57 5.06 -25.51
C ARG A 77 18.39 3.93 -24.87
N LYS A 78 19.41 4.27 -24.09
CA LYS A 78 20.20 3.27 -23.35
C LYS A 78 19.33 2.42 -22.44
N LYS A 79 18.35 3.03 -21.74
CA LYS A 79 17.44 2.30 -20.85
C LYS A 79 16.48 1.37 -21.61
N TYR A 80 16.10 1.71 -22.84
CA TYR A 80 15.37 0.80 -23.70
C TYR A 80 16.25 -0.34 -24.22
N GLU A 81 17.48 -0.05 -24.63
CA GLU A 81 18.46 -1.06 -25.06
C GLU A 81 18.75 -2.06 -23.93
N ASP A 82 18.98 -1.58 -22.69
CA ASP A 82 19.14 -2.43 -21.49
C ASP A 82 17.97 -3.43 -21.32
N VAL A 83 16.73 -2.99 -21.58
CA VAL A 83 15.52 -3.84 -21.49
C VAL A 83 15.47 -4.86 -22.63
N LEU A 84 15.78 -4.42 -23.85
CA LEU A 84 15.80 -5.30 -25.01
C LEU A 84 16.83 -6.41 -24.83
N ASP A 85 18.05 -6.06 -24.44
CA ASP A 85 19.15 -7.00 -24.25
C ASP A 85 18.78 -8.05 -23.20
N ARG A 86 18.20 -7.63 -22.06
CA ARG A 86 17.75 -8.55 -21.01
C ARG A 86 16.72 -9.57 -21.52
N ILE A 87 15.74 -9.14 -22.30
CA ILE A 87 14.71 -10.04 -22.86
C ILE A 87 15.32 -10.97 -23.93
N LEU A 88 16.25 -10.47 -24.75
CA LEU A 88 16.93 -11.30 -25.75
C LEU A 88 17.81 -12.36 -25.07
N SER A 89 18.52 -12.01 -24.01
CA SER A 89 19.28 -12.96 -23.18
C SER A 89 18.40 -14.00 -22.52
N LEU A 90 17.19 -13.62 -22.06
CA LEU A 90 16.20 -14.58 -21.55
C LEU A 90 15.80 -15.59 -22.62
N ILE A 91 15.49 -15.13 -23.83
CA ILE A 91 15.16 -16.01 -24.96
C ILE A 91 16.32 -16.95 -25.28
N ASP A 92 17.55 -16.43 -25.29
CA ASP A 92 18.75 -17.22 -25.56
C ASP A 92 19.04 -18.29 -24.52
N GLY A 93 18.80 -17.98 -23.24
CA GLY A 93 19.07 -18.89 -22.13
C GLY A 93 18.00 -19.96 -21.91
N GLN A 94 16.74 -19.70 -22.29
CA GLN A 94 15.61 -20.55 -21.93
C GLN A 94 14.96 -21.29 -23.11
N ILE A 95 15.18 -20.85 -24.36
CA ILE A 95 14.58 -21.48 -25.54
C ILE A 95 15.63 -22.31 -26.27
N GLU A 96 15.40 -23.61 -26.36
CA GLU A 96 16.32 -24.54 -27.04
C GLU A 96 16.12 -24.54 -28.55
N ASP A 97 14.88 -24.56 -29.03
CA ASP A 97 14.59 -24.62 -30.47
C ASP A 97 15.02 -23.32 -31.19
N GLU A 98 15.82 -23.49 -32.24
CA GLU A 98 16.42 -22.37 -32.98
C GLU A 98 15.39 -21.58 -33.79
N TRP A 99 14.32 -22.23 -34.28
CA TRP A 99 13.28 -21.55 -35.03
C TRP A 99 12.43 -20.68 -34.09
N ASP A 100 11.99 -21.22 -32.96
CA ASP A 100 11.23 -20.49 -31.93
C ASP A 100 12.05 -19.33 -31.36
N LYS A 101 13.34 -19.55 -31.11
CA LYS A 101 14.29 -18.51 -30.69
C LYS A 101 14.36 -17.38 -31.72
N ALA A 102 14.55 -17.72 -33.01
CA ALA A 102 14.60 -16.73 -34.08
C ALA A 102 13.27 -15.97 -34.25
N PHE A 103 12.14 -16.68 -34.13
CA PHE A 103 10.80 -16.11 -34.19
C PHE A 103 10.56 -15.12 -33.04
N LEU A 104 10.78 -15.54 -31.80
CA LEU A 104 10.59 -14.70 -30.60
C LEU A 104 11.49 -13.47 -30.63
N LYS A 105 12.78 -13.62 -30.98
CA LYS A 105 13.69 -12.48 -31.14
C LYS A 105 13.19 -11.49 -32.18
N SER A 106 12.69 -11.99 -33.31
CA SER A 106 12.16 -11.14 -34.39
C SER A 106 10.88 -10.41 -33.97
N LEU A 107 10.00 -11.09 -33.23
CA LEU A 107 8.78 -10.52 -32.67
C LEU A 107 9.11 -9.41 -31.66
N ILE A 108 10.00 -9.68 -30.70
CA ILE A 108 10.41 -8.70 -29.67
C ILE A 108 11.09 -7.50 -30.32
N LYS A 109 12.02 -7.69 -31.27
CA LYS A 109 12.66 -6.58 -31.99
C LYS A 109 11.66 -5.73 -32.78
N THR A 110 10.64 -6.35 -33.36
CA THR A 110 9.55 -5.65 -34.05
C THR A 110 8.72 -4.82 -33.07
N LYS A 111 8.31 -5.42 -31.96
CA LYS A 111 7.56 -4.72 -30.90
C LYS A 111 8.38 -3.59 -30.25
N TYR A 112 9.66 -3.79 -30.05
CA TYR A 112 10.59 -2.76 -29.58
C TYR A 112 10.59 -1.51 -30.45
N LYS A 113 10.72 -1.66 -31.78
CA LYS A 113 10.68 -0.53 -32.70
C LYS A 113 9.35 0.24 -32.62
N HIS A 114 8.24 -0.47 -32.45
CA HIS A 114 6.91 0.13 -32.33
C HIS A 114 6.74 0.88 -31.00
N GLU A 115 7.00 0.22 -29.88
CA GLU A 115 6.72 0.71 -28.53
C GLU A 115 7.65 1.85 -28.09
N THR A 116 8.85 1.93 -28.67
CA THR A 116 9.84 2.97 -28.33
C THR A 116 9.85 4.14 -29.32
N ARG A 117 9.06 4.08 -30.40
CA ARG A 117 9.05 5.07 -31.49
C ARG A 117 8.85 6.50 -30.99
N ASP A 118 7.87 6.67 -30.10
CA ASP A 118 7.40 7.98 -29.65
C ASP A 118 8.06 8.40 -28.32
N GLY A 119 8.88 7.54 -27.72
CA GLY A 119 9.60 7.83 -26.47
C GLY A 119 8.73 7.98 -25.21
N LEU A 120 7.45 7.58 -25.29
CA LEU A 120 6.49 7.69 -24.18
C LEU A 120 6.60 6.55 -23.16
N MET A 121 7.05 5.37 -23.59
CA MET A 121 7.03 4.17 -22.74
C MET A 121 8.03 4.30 -21.58
N ILE A 122 7.62 4.00 -20.36
CA ILE A 122 8.56 3.82 -19.25
C ILE A 122 9.32 2.50 -19.50
N PRO A 123 10.67 2.46 -19.40
CA PRO A 123 11.43 1.23 -19.68
C PRO A 123 10.96 -0.01 -18.91
N SER A 124 10.57 0.11 -17.63
CA SER A 124 10.02 -1.03 -16.88
C SER A 124 8.63 -1.49 -17.34
N ARG A 125 7.86 -0.59 -17.98
CA ARG A 125 6.57 -0.94 -18.60
C ARG A 125 6.78 -1.67 -19.93
N LEU A 126 7.81 -1.26 -20.68
CA LEU A 126 8.29 -2.01 -21.86
C LEU A 126 8.73 -3.42 -21.46
N GLU A 127 9.54 -3.54 -20.41
CA GLU A 127 10.02 -4.83 -19.88
C GLU A 127 8.86 -5.75 -19.49
N LYS A 128 7.88 -5.24 -18.74
CA LYS A 128 6.66 -5.99 -18.40
C LYS A 128 5.94 -6.51 -19.65
N ARG A 129 5.77 -5.68 -20.69
CA ARG A 129 5.09 -6.09 -21.93
C ARG A 129 5.84 -7.20 -22.63
N PHE A 130 7.16 -7.09 -22.72
CA PHE A 130 7.98 -8.10 -23.38
C PHE A 130 8.04 -9.41 -22.62
N LEU A 131 8.18 -9.35 -21.29
CA LEU A 131 8.10 -10.54 -20.45
C LEU A 131 6.73 -11.20 -20.60
N LYS A 132 5.65 -10.42 -20.65
CA LYS A 132 4.31 -10.95 -20.94
C LYS A 132 4.21 -11.62 -22.32
N ILE A 133 4.73 -10.99 -23.37
CA ILE A 133 4.77 -11.59 -24.72
C ILE A 133 5.55 -12.90 -24.70
N TYR A 134 6.68 -12.94 -24.01
CA TYR A 134 7.47 -14.15 -23.85
C TYR A 134 6.62 -15.26 -23.20
N MET A 135 6.10 -15.03 -21.99
CA MET A 135 5.31 -16.03 -21.24
C MET A 135 4.07 -16.48 -22.03
N ASP A 136 3.31 -15.56 -22.61
CA ASP A 136 2.10 -15.87 -23.38
C ASP A 136 2.42 -16.69 -24.65
N ARG A 137 3.64 -16.59 -25.22
CA ARG A 137 4.03 -17.32 -26.43
C ARG A 137 4.70 -18.64 -26.16
N THR A 138 5.46 -18.75 -25.08
CA THR A 138 6.18 -19.96 -24.71
C THR A 138 5.34 -20.88 -23.82
N GLN A 139 4.31 -20.35 -23.15
CA GLN A 139 3.55 -21.04 -22.10
C GLN A 139 4.42 -21.47 -20.91
N ILE A 140 5.63 -20.92 -20.80
CA ILE A 140 6.48 -21.07 -19.62
C ILE A 140 5.94 -20.12 -18.55
N GLU A 141 5.39 -20.68 -17.48
CA GLU A 141 4.78 -19.91 -16.39
C GLU A 141 5.80 -19.04 -15.67
N ASP A 142 6.95 -19.62 -15.29
CA ASP A 142 8.07 -18.93 -14.67
C ASP A 142 9.42 -19.38 -15.28
N PRO A 143 10.10 -18.49 -16.03
CA PRO A 143 11.38 -18.83 -16.67
C PRO A 143 12.57 -18.95 -15.71
N TYR A 144 12.43 -18.47 -14.48
CA TYR A 144 13.52 -18.39 -13.50
C TYR A 144 13.31 -19.29 -12.29
N VAL A 145 12.28 -20.14 -12.27
CA VAL A 145 11.94 -21.00 -11.12
C VAL A 145 13.14 -21.78 -10.58
N PHE A 146 13.92 -22.44 -11.45
CA PHE A 146 15.11 -23.20 -11.04
C PHE A 146 16.20 -22.32 -10.43
N GLU A 147 16.44 -21.14 -11.03
CA GLU A 147 17.44 -20.21 -10.53
C GLU A 147 17.01 -19.62 -9.17
N LYS A 148 15.73 -19.28 -9.02
CA LYS A 148 15.16 -18.81 -7.74
C LYS A 148 15.32 -19.86 -6.64
N THR A 149 14.97 -21.12 -6.92
CA THR A 149 15.12 -22.22 -5.97
C THR A 149 16.58 -22.48 -5.59
N GLN A 150 17.50 -22.39 -6.55
CA GLN A 150 18.94 -22.52 -6.26
C GLN A 150 19.44 -21.38 -5.36
N ARG A 151 19.07 -20.12 -5.67
CA ARG A 151 19.41 -18.94 -4.86
C ARG A 151 18.88 -19.07 -3.43
N ASN A 152 17.61 -19.47 -3.27
CA ASN A 152 17.00 -19.71 -1.95
C ASN A 152 17.73 -20.81 -1.18
N THR A 153 17.98 -21.94 -1.83
CA THR A 153 18.68 -23.09 -1.22
C THR A 153 20.08 -22.71 -0.75
N ARG A 154 20.84 -21.99 -1.57
CA ARG A 154 22.18 -21.53 -1.23
C ARG A 154 22.17 -20.62 -0.01
N ALA A 155 21.31 -19.59 0.00
CA ALA A 155 21.19 -18.69 1.13
C ALA A 155 20.76 -19.43 2.42
N PHE A 156 19.81 -20.36 2.32
CA PHE A 156 19.36 -21.17 3.45
C PHE A 156 20.47 -22.05 4.01
N GLN A 157 21.25 -22.73 3.17
CA GLN A 157 22.39 -23.53 3.61
C GLN A 157 23.44 -22.68 4.32
N VAL A 158 23.70 -21.48 3.81
CA VAL A 158 24.63 -20.52 4.44
C VAL A 158 24.17 -20.13 5.84
N LEU A 159 22.91 -19.69 5.99
CA LEU A 159 22.37 -19.28 7.29
C LEU A 159 22.29 -20.43 8.29
N ASN A 160 22.21 -21.68 7.83
CA ASN A 160 22.19 -22.86 8.69
C ASN A 160 23.56 -23.54 8.86
N SER A 161 24.62 -22.99 8.26
CA SER A 161 25.97 -23.54 8.40
C SER A 161 26.54 -23.30 9.80
N GLU A 162 27.36 -24.23 10.29
CA GLU A 162 28.00 -24.12 11.61
C GLU A 162 28.91 -22.88 11.69
N ALA A 163 29.67 -22.60 10.63
CA ALA A 163 30.55 -21.44 10.53
C ALA A 163 29.77 -20.11 10.66
N PHE A 164 28.63 -20.01 9.98
CA PHE A 164 27.76 -18.84 10.09
C PHE A 164 27.18 -18.70 11.50
N GLN A 165 26.66 -19.79 12.08
CA GLN A 165 26.07 -19.75 13.42
C GLN A 165 27.08 -19.39 14.50
N LYS A 166 28.32 -19.90 14.42
CA LYS A 166 29.41 -19.48 15.31
C LYS A 166 29.72 -18.00 15.15
N ALA A 167 29.89 -17.52 13.92
CA ALA A 167 30.20 -16.12 13.65
C ALA A 167 29.07 -15.17 14.10
N LEU A 168 27.80 -15.54 13.89
CA LEU A 168 26.64 -14.73 14.25
C LEU A 168 26.52 -14.59 15.78
N ASN A 169 26.83 -15.65 16.52
CA ASN A 169 26.81 -15.69 17.98
C ASN A 169 28.13 -15.26 18.63
N HIS A 170 29.17 -14.98 17.84
CA HIS A 170 30.45 -14.49 18.34
C HIS A 170 30.26 -13.11 18.98
N VAL A 171 30.62 -12.96 20.25
CA VAL A 171 30.61 -11.68 20.94
C VAL A 171 32.05 -11.28 21.21
N ASP A 172 32.46 -10.14 20.66
CA ASP A 172 33.76 -9.56 20.95
C ASP A 172 33.73 -8.95 22.35
N ASP A 173 34.74 -9.23 23.17
CA ASP A 173 34.87 -8.75 24.54
C ASP A 173 34.71 -7.23 24.60
N ALA A 174 35.21 -6.50 23.59
CA ALA A 174 35.09 -5.03 23.51
C ALA A 174 33.64 -4.51 23.45
N VAL A 175 32.67 -5.30 22.97
CA VAL A 175 31.25 -4.91 22.84
C VAL A 175 30.49 -5.06 24.16
N LEU A 176 30.90 -6.01 25.01
CA LEU A 176 30.31 -6.23 26.34
C LEU A 176 31.05 -5.47 27.45
N LEU A 177 32.36 -5.20 27.30
CA LEU A 177 33.21 -4.65 28.36
C LEU A 177 33.05 -3.13 28.62
N SER A 178 32.27 -2.39 27.83
CA SER A 178 31.88 -1.03 28.22
C SER A 178 30.76 -1.09 29.27
N SER A 179 31.13 -1.48 30.49
CA SER A 179 30.33 -1.59 31.73
C SER A 179 28.81 -1.36 31.59
N PRO A 180 28.05 -2.31 31.03
CA PRO A 180 26.59 -2.23 31.06
C PRO A 180 26.11 -2.32 32.51
N VAL A 181 25.21 -1.43 32.90
CA VAL A 181 24.73 -1.28 34.28
C VAL A 181 23.58 -2.26 34.56
N THR A 182 22.92 -2.79 33.54
CA THR A 182 21.75 -3.67 33.67
C THR A 182 21.70 -4.84 32.68
N LEU A 183 20.98 -5.92 33.03
CA LEU A 183 20.70 -7.04 32.12
C LEU A 183 19.93 -6.60 30.86
N ASN A 184 19.10 -5.56 30.97
CA ASN A 184 18.37 -5.01 29.84
C ASN A 184 19.31 -4.33 28.83
N GLU A 185 20.32 -3.59 29.30
CA GLU A 185 21.33 -3.00 28.42
C GLU A 185 22.16 -4.06 27.68
N ILE A 186 22.48 -5.18 28.34
CA ILE A 186 23.16 -6.31 27.69
C ILE A 186 22.27 -6.86 26.56
N LYS A 187 20.98 -7.10 26.86
CA LYS A 187 20.03 -7.61 25.86
C LYS A 187 19.91 -6.66 24.67
N GLU A 188 19.78 -5.35 24.90
CA GLU A 188 19.69 -4.35 23.84
C GLU A 188 20.93 -4.31 22.95
N ARG A 189 22.13 -4.42 23.54
CA ARG A 189 23.38 -4.48 22.76
C ARG A 189 23.45 -5.75 21.91
N VAL A 190 22.98 -6.88 22.42
CA VAL A 190 22.89 -8.14 21.67
C VAL A 190 21.89 -8.01 20.52
N ASP A 191 20.70 -7.46 20.78
CA ASP A 191 19.66 -7.22 19.77
C ASP A 191 20.17 -6.31 18.65
N TYR A 192 20.83 -5.21 19.01
CA TYR A 192 21.47 -4.30 18.06
C TYR A 192 22.55 -5.00 17.24
N LEU A 193 23.48 -5.71 17.88
CA LEU A 193 24.59 -6.39 17.21
C LEU A 193 24.07 -7.41 16.19
N LYS A 194 23.09 -8.23 16.58
CA LYS A 194 22.51 -9.26 15.72
C LYS A 194 21.80 -8.65 14.52
N LEU A 195 20.95 -7.63 14.72
CA LEU A 195 20.30 -6.93 13.61
C LEU A 195 21.32 -6.26 12.69
N ARG A 196 22.30 -5.55 13.24
CA ARG A 196 23.36 -4.89 12.45
C ARG A 196 24.06 -5.87 11.53
N ARG A 197 24.40 -7.06 12.05
CA ARG A 197 25.03 -8.16 11.29
C ARG A 197 24.13 -8.67 10.17
N LEU A 198 22.86 -8.94 10.44
CA LEU A 198 21.92 -9.43 9.45
C LEU A 198 21.63 -8.38 8.36
N PHE A 199 21.46 -7.10 8.73
CA PHE A 199 21.28 -6.03 7.76
C PHE A 199 22.50 -5.82 6.86
N ALA A 200 23.72 -5.97 7.39
CA ALA A 200 24.95 -5.94 6.59
C ALA A 200 25.00 -7.07 5.54
N LEU A 201 24.54 -8.26 5.91
CA LEU A 201 24.44 -9.41 5.00
C LEU A 201 23.31 -9.31 3.99
N SER A 202 22.23 -8.59 4.32
CA SER A 202 21.03 -8.50 3.47
C SER A 202 21.25 -7.80 2.11
N VAL A 203 22.48 -7.39 1.81
CA VAL A 203 22.89 -6.82 0.52
C VAL A 203 24.09 -7.58 -0.10
N GLU A 204 24.54 -8.69 0.51
CA GLU A 204 25.64 -9.52 0.01
C GLU A 204 25.11 -10.55 -0.99
N SER A 205 25.14 -10.22 -2.29
CA SER A 205 24.61 -11.11 -3.31
C SER A 205 25.42 -12.40 -3.46
N ALA A 206 26.70 -12.40 -3.08
CA ALA A 206 27.51 -13.61 -3.06
C ALA A 206 26.90 -14.72 -2.20
N LEU A 207 26.04 -14.38 -1.21
CA LEU A 207 25.36 -15.40 -0.40
C LEU A 207 24.40 -16.29 -1.19
N TRP A 208 23.88 -15.79 -2.30
CA TRP A 208 22.90 -16.51 -3.11
C TRP A 208 23.27 -16.62 -4.58
N GLU A 209 24.30 -15.94 -5.07
CA GLU A 209 24.74 -15.98 -6.47
C GLU A 209 26.03 -16.80 -6.69
N ALA A 210 26.90 -16.90 -5.68
CA ALA A 210 28.25 -17.46 -5.82
C ALA A 210 28.39 -18.87 -5.23
N ASP A 211 29.02 -19.79 -5.95
CA ASP A 211 29.25 -21.18 -5.49
C ASP A 211 30.32 -21.28 -4.40
N GLU A 212 31.25 -20.32 -4.37
CA GLU A 212 32.38 -20.27 -3.45
C GLU A 212 31.96 -20.10 -1.99
N ILE A 213 30.69 -19.73 -1.73
CA ILE A 213 30.23 -19.51 -0.36
C ILE A 213 30.21 -20.78 0.50
N SER A 214 30.12 -21.94 -0.14
CA SER A 214 30.27 -23.24 0.53
C SER A 214 31.60 -23.39 1.27
N GLN A 215 32.61 -22.58 0.96
CA GLN A 215 33.95 -22.62 1.55
C GLN A 215 34.16 -21.55 2.64
N TYR A 216 33.16 -20.72 2.94
CA TYR A 216 33.33 -19.62 3.89
C TYR A 216 33.53 -20.13 5.32
N THR A 217 34.54 -19.57 5.98
CA THR A 217 34.87 -19.84 7.37
C THR A 217 34.18 -18.84 8.30
N GLU A 218 34.24 -19.11 9.62
CA GLU A 218 33.78 -18.16 10.64
C GLU A 218 34.40 -16.76 10.46
N GLN A 219 35.68 -16.69 10.10
CA GLN A 219 36.38 -15.41 9.88
C GLN A 219 35.87 -14.67 8.65
N ASP A 220 35.45 -15.37 7.60
CA ASP A 220 34.89 -14.74 6.41
C ASP A 220 33.55 -14.09 6.73
N TYR A 221 32.68 -14.77 7.49
CA TYR A 221 31.43 -14.19 7.98
C TYR A 221 31.67 -13.02 8.94
N LEU A 222 32.65 -13.10 9.84
CA LEU A 222 33.02 -11.97 10.71
C LEU A 222 33.49 -10.74 9.90
N ARG A 223 34.22 -10.95 8.79
CA ARG A 223 34.57 -9.87 7.85
C ARG A 223 33.34 -9.26 7.19
N LEU A 224 32.40 -10.09 6.73
CA LEU A 224 31.13 -9.60 6.16
C LEU A 224 30.29 -8.83 7.18
N PHE A 225 30.23 -9.29 8.43
CA PHE A 225 29.56 -8.60 9.53
C PHE A 225 30.20 -7.25 9.90
N GLY A 226 31.47 -7.05 9.53
CA GLY A 226 32.18 -5.77 9.64
C GLY A 226 31.82 -4.76 8.55
N ARG A 227 31.01 -5.14 7.55
CA ARG A 227 30.52 -4.23 6.52
C ARG A 227 29.82 -3.03 7.15
N ARG A 228 30.20 -1.85 6.70
CA ARG A 228 29.66 -0.59 7.23
C ARG A 228 28.22 -0.42 6.80
N LEU A 229 27.37 -0.05 7.76
CA LEU A 229 26.03 0.45 7.49
C LEU A 229 26.12 1.97 7.31
N THR A 230 25.63 2.47 6.18
CA THR A 230 25.74 3.88 5.76
C THR A 230 24.37 4.45 5.40
N GLY A 231 24.28 5.75 5.16
CA GLY A 231 23.04 6.43 4.78
C GLY A 231 22.35 7.14 5.94
N ASP A 232 21.42 8.03 5.61
CA ASP A 232 20.70 8.90 6.54
C ASP A 232 19.64 8.16 7.37
N GLY A 233 19.27 6.95 6.96
CA GLY A 233 18.26 6.14 7.63
C GLY A 233 18.77 5.23 8.74
N VAL A 234 20.09 5.08 8.93
CA VAL A 234 20.66 4.10 9.86
C VAL A 234 20.19 4.34 11.30
N GLU A 235 20.46 5.53 11.85
CA GLU A 235 20.08 5.84 13.24
C GLU A 235 18.55 5.91 13.42
N SER A 236 17.85 6.47 12.43
CA SER A 236 16.39 6.52 12.44
C SER A 236 15.77 5.12 12.49
N LEU A 237 16.30 4.16 11.73
CA LEU A 237 15.84 2.78 11.75
C LEU A 237 16.09 2.11 13.11
N TRP A 238 17.26 2.32 13.73
CA TRP A 238 17.55 1.73 15.04
C TRP A 238 16.66 2.28 16.15
N GLN A 239 16.37 3.58 16.12
CA GLN A 239 15.41 4.21 17.02
C GLN A 239 13.99 3.66 16.79
N PHE A 240 13.58 3.51 15.52
CA PHE A 240 12.27 2.96 15.17
C PHE A 240 12.12 1.50 15.64
N LEU A 241 13.12 0.66 15.41
CA LEU A 241 13.19 -0.73 15.86
C LEU A 241 13.46 -0.87 17.36
N ARG A 242 13.78 0.23 18.05
CA ARG A 242 14.03 0.30 19.50
C ARG A 242 15.16 -0.60 20.00
N VAL A 243 16.14 -0.86 19.13
CA VAL A 243 17.35 -1.61 19.48
C VAL A 243 18.49 -0.70 19.95
N ARG A 244 18.30 0.62 19.89
CA ARG A 244 19.21 1.62 20.46
C ARG A 244 18.37 2.72 21.13
N ARG A 245 18.46 2.85 22.46
CA ARG A 245 17.66 3.82 23.24
C ARG A 245 18.43 5.12 23.47
N GLU A 246 17.66 6.19 23.64
CA GLU A 246 18.12 7.38 24.35
C GLU A 246 18.01 7.13 25.87
N GLU A 247 19.02 7.55 26.63
CA GLU A 247 19.05 7.39 28.09
C GLU A 247 17.81 8.06 28.73
N GLY A 248 17.08 7.31 29.58
CA GLY A 248 15.94 7.84 30.35
C GLY A 248 14.55 7.72 29.70
N ALA A 249 14.42 7.14 28.49
CA ALA A 249 13.12 6.93 27.87
C ALA A 249 12.27 5.84 28.58
N PRO A 250 10.97 6.06 28.85
CA PRO A 250 10.12 5.10 29.53
C PRO A 250 9.94 3.80 28.74
N ILE A 251 10.00 2.65 29.44
CA ILE A 251 9.74 1.33 28.89
C ILE A 251 8.24 1.19 28.62
N VAL A 252 7.79 1.58 27.43
CA VAL A 252 6.47 1.20 26.92
C VAL A 252 6.67 0.22 25.79
N PRO A 253 6.44 -1.10 25.96
CA PRO A 253 6.49 -2.04 24.86
C PRO A 253 5.37 -1.68 23.88
N GLN A 254 5.75 -1.16 22.72
CA GLN A 254 4.82 -0.88 21.64
C GLN A 254 5.32 -1.65 20.42
N SER A 255 4.64 -2.75 20.15
CA SER A 255 4.75 -3.49 18.89
C SER A 255 4.61 -2.51 17.73
N LYS A 256 5.50 -2.65 16.73
CA LYS A 256 5.44 -1.85 15.49
C LYS A 256 4.87 -2.70 14.37
N LYS A 257 4.05 -2.07 13.51
CA LYS A 257 3.58 -2.70 12.26
C LYS A 257 4.47 -2.28 11.10
N ILE A 258 5.08 -3.24 10.41
CA ILE A 258 6.07 -3.01 9.36
C ILE A 258 5.64 -3.72 8.08
N LEU A 259 5.58 -3.01 6.96
CA LEU A 259 5.45 -3.61 5.63
C LEU A 259 6.85 -3.85 5.06
N TRP A 260 7.20 -5.10 4.80
CA TRP A 260 8.47 -5.49 4.21
C TRP A 260 8.27 -5.84 2.74
N LEU A 261 8.88 -5.07 1.83
CA LEU A 261 8.81 -5.35 0.40
C LEU A 261 9.95 -6.30 0.02
N ALA A 262 9.61 -7.56 -0.25
CA ALA A 262 10.59 -8.55 -0.72
C ALA A 262 11.12 -8.15 -2.11
N ASP A 263 12.34 -8.58 -2.43
CA ASP A 263 12.97 -8.31 -3.74
C ASP A 263 13.45 -9.62 -4.38
N GLU A 264 14.73 -9.94 -4.32
CA GLU A 264 15.35 -11.07 -5.04
C GLU A 264 15.26 -12.41 -4.29
N ALA A 265 15.19 -13.51 -5.05
CA ALA A 265 15.39 -14.85 -4.51
C ALA A 265 16.79 -15.00 -3.91
N GLY A 266 16.89 -15.78 -2.83
CA GLY A 266 18.07 -15.85 -1.97
C GLY A 266 18.16 -14.70 -0.98
N MET A 267 18.00 -13.43 -1.42
CA MET A 267 17.97 -12.27 -0.52
C MET A 267 16.84 -12.40 0.51
N VAL A 268 15.67 -12.85 0.06
CA VAL A 268 14.50 -13.04 0.92
C VAL A 268 14.77 -13.98 2.11
N ILE A 269 15.69 -14.94 1.98
CA ILE A 269 16.02 -15.88 3.07
C ILE A 269 16.74 -15.14 4.21
N VAL A 270 17.63 -14.22 3.87
CA VAL A 270 18.28 -13.32 4.85
C VAL A 270 17.26 -12.36 5.44
N ASP A 271 16.34 -11.84 4.61
CA ASP A 271 15.26 -10.98 5.09
C ASP A 271 14.35 -11.72 6.07
N LEU A 272 13.98 -12.98 5.81
CA LEU A 272 13.16 -13.79 6.71
C LEU A 272 13.85 -14.05 8.05
N ALA A 273 15.18 -14.19 8.08
CA ALA A 273 15.93 -14.24 9.34
C ALA A 273 15.82 -12.93 10.14
N ILE A 274 15.86 -11.77 9.48
CA ILE A 274 15.62 -10.46 10.11
C ILE A 274 14.17 -10.38 10.60
N ILE A 275 13.21 -10.72 9.76
CA ILE A 275 11.77 -10.64 10.03
C ILE A 275 11.40 -11.52 11.23
N ARG A 276 11.89 -12.75 11.30
CA ARG A 276 11.67 -13.63 12.47
C ARG A 276 12.27 -13.04 13.74
N TYR A 277 13.45 -12.41 13.65
CA TYR A 277 14.04 -11.75 14.81
C TYR A 277 13.20 -10.54 15.27
N LEU A 278 12.73 -9.72 14.34
CA LEU A 278 11.83 -8.60 14.65
C LEU A 278 10.49 -9.08 15.24
N ALA A 279 9.95 -10.20 14.75
CA ALA A 279 8.76 -10.83 15.31
C ALA A 279 8.99 -11.32 16.75
N GLN A 280 10.18 -11.85 17.05
CA GLN A 280 10.58 -12.23 18.43
C GLN A 280 10.71 -11.01 19.36
N LEU A 281 11.07 -9.84 18.82
CA LEU A 281 11.04 -8.56 19.54
C LEU A 281 9.60 -8.01 19.70
N GLY A 282 8.59 -8.70 19.18
CA GLY A 282 7.18 -8.38 19.32
C GLY A 282 6.62 -7.48 18.23
N HIS A 283 7.36 -7.21 17.15
CA HIS A 283 6.84 -6.46 16.00
C HIS A 283 5.90 -7.33 15.14
N LYS A 284 4.94 -6.69 14.45
CA LYS A 284 4.12 -7.31 13.42
C LYS A 284 4.67 -6.96 12.05
N ILE A 285 5.00 -7.96 11.25
CA ILE A 285 5.61 -7.80 9.92
C ILE A 285 4.67 -8.37 8.86
N ILE A 286 4.45 -7.59 7.81
CA ILE A 286 3.70 -8.01 6.63
C ILE A 286 4.68 -8.03 5.46
N VAL A 287 4.95 -9.21 4.89
CA VAL A 287 5.84 -9.39 3.75
C VAL A 287 5.03 -9.28 2.47
N ALA A 288 5.41 -8.39 1.57
CA ALA A 288 4.80 -8.25 0.26
C ALA A 288 5.68 -8.91 -0.81
N PHE A 289 5.11 -9.91 -1.47
CA PHE A 289 5.69 -10.61 -2.63
C PHE A 289 5.06 -10.11 -3.93
N LYS A 290 5.72 -10.35 -5.06
CA LYS A 290 5.10 -10.13 -6.37
C LYS A 290 3.87 -11.02 -6.57
N ASP A 291 2.90 -10.54 -7.36
CA ASP A 291 1.71 -11.33 -7.70
C ASP A 291 2.01 -12.48 -8.66
N GLY A 292 3.19 -12.47 -9.28
CA GLY A 292 3.70 -13.52 -10.14
C GLY A 292 5.08 -13.19 -10.70
N PRO A 293 5.59 -14.02 -11.62
CA PRO A 293 7.00 -14.04 -11.98
C PRO A 293 7.53 -12.72 -12.54
N LEU A 294 8.72 -12.34 -12.08
CA LEU A 294 9.48 -11.19 -12.55
C LEU A 294 10.98 -11.45 -12.41
N PHE A 295 11.56 -12.10 -13.42
CA PHE A 295 12.96 -12.55 -13.37
C PHE A 295 13.24 -13.32 -12.07
N THR A 296 14.29 -12.95 -11.35
CA THR A 296 14.71 -13.57 -10.09
C THR A 296 14.00 -13.02 -8.85
N LYS A 297 13.02 -12.12 -9.01
CA LYS A 297 12.26 -11.57 -7.88
C LYS A 297 11.30 -12.60 -7.33
N VAL A 298 11.16 -12.58 -6.00
CA VAL A 298 10.30 -13.52 -5.28
C VAL A 298 8.85 -13.09 -5.44
N ASP A 299 8.03 -14.05 -5.84
CA ASP A 299 6.60 -13.91 -5.96
C ASP A 299 5.85 -14.80 -4.97
N PHE A 300 4.54 -14.65 -4.96
CA PHE A 300 3.69 -15.33 -3.99
C PHE A 300 3.54 -16.82 -4.28
N TYR A 301 3.77 -17.29 -5.50
CA TYR A 301 3.79 -18.73 -5.80
C TYR A 301 5.06 -19.36 -5.25
N ASP A 302 6.22 -18.68 -5.35
CA ASP A 302 7.45 -19.12 -4.69
C ASP A 302 7.24 -19.36 -3.19
N ALA A 303 6.54 -18.43 -2.52
CA ALA A 303 6.20 -18.54 -1.09
C ALA A 303 5.30 -19.74 -0.75
N GLN A 304 4.69 -20.38 -1.75
CA GLN A 304 3.79 -21.54 -1.60
C GLN A 304 4.37 -22.85 -2.15
N GLU A 305 5.36 -22.78 -3.04
CA GLU A 305 5.83 -23.92 -3.84
C GLU A 305 7.34 -24.20 -3.69
N ASP A 306 8.16 -23.20 -3.37
CA ASP A 306 9.58 -23.42 -3.12
C ASP A 306 9.79 -24.05 -1.73
N ASP A 307 10.40 -25.24 -1.68
CA ASP A 307 10.57 -26.03 -0.46
C ASP A 307 11.25 -25.25 0.68
N VAL A 308 12.25 -24.44 0.34
CA VAL A 308 13.04 -23.67 1.30
C VAL A 308 12.21 -22.50 1.83
N LEU A 309 11.56 -21.74 0.96
CA LEU A 309 10.68 -20.64 1.36
C LEU A 309 9.48 -21.15 2.16
N CYS A 310 8.87 -22.26 1.76
CA CYS A 310 7.76 -22.87 2.49
C CYS A 310 8.17 -23.20 3.93
N ARG A 311 9.38 -23.76 4.13
CA ARG A 311 9.93 -24.03 5.46
C ARG A 311 10.18 -22.74 6.24
N GLU A 312 10.79 -21.74 5.60
CA GLU A 312 11.13 -20.47 6.25
C GLU A 312 9.91 -19.62 6.60
N LEU A 313 8.79 -19.85 5.90
CA LEU A 313 7.47 -19.23 6.10
C LEU A 313 6.53 -20.11 6.94
N GLU A 314 7.02 -21.20 7.56
CA GLU A 314 6.19 -22.02 8.42
C GLU A 314 5.60 -21.18 9.57
N GLY A 315 4.28 -21.25 9.74
CA GLY A 315 3.55 -20.48 10.74
C GLY A 315 3.17 -19.04 10.34
N VAL A 316 3.62 -18.55 9.18
CA VAL A 316 3.23 -17.27 8.58
C VAL A 316 1.79 -17.34 8.06
N LEU A 317 1.01 -16.27 8.25
CA LEU A 317 -0.34 -16.16 7.68
C LEU A 317 -0.27 -15.68 6.23
N LEU A 318 -0.53 -16.57 5.27
CA LEU A 318 -0.62 -16.24 3.84
C LEU A 318 -2.01 -15.68 3.51
N ILE A 319 -2.07 -14.44 3.04
CA ILE A 319 -3.31 -13.75 2.67
C ILE A 319 -3.41 -13.72 1.14
N LYS A 320 -4.41 -14.43 0.59
CA LYS A 320 -4.59 -14.59 -0.86
C LYS A 320 -5.48 -13.50 -1.46
N GLU A 321 -6.43 -12.98 -0.69
CA GLU A 321 -7.38 -11.95 -1.12
C GLU A 321 -6.68 -10.65 -1.54
N LYS A 322 -6.93 -10.23 -2.78
CA LYS A 322 -6.37 -8.98 -3.36
C LYS A 322 -7.19 -7.73 -3.01
N CYS A 323 -8.40 -7.91 -2.50
CA CYS A 323 -9.38 -6.86 -2.24
C CYS A 323 -9.97 -6.93 -0.82
N LEU A 324 -9.13 -7.13 0.21
CA LEU A 324 -9.60 -7.19 1.61
C LEU A 324 -10.19 -5.86 2.06
N GLY A 325 -11.41 -5.91 2.61
CA GLY A 325 -12.08 -4.83 3.33
C GLY A 325 -11.28 -4.33 4.53
N LYS A 326 -11.56 -3.10 4.98
CA LYS A 326 -10.93 -2.56 6.19
C LYS A 326 -11.18 -3.45 7.41
N ASN A 327 -12.44 -3.83 7.67
CA ASN A 327 -12.82 -4.69 8.81
C ASN A 327 -12.07 -6.03 8.81
N GLU A 328 -11.98 -6.67 7.64
CA GLU A 328 -11.27 -7.94 7.48
C GLU A 328 -9.78 -7.77 7.81
N LEU A 329 -9.15 -6.72 7.30
CA LEU A 329 -7.76 -6.40 7.59
C LEU A 329 -7.53 -6.11 9.08
N VAL A 330 -8.47 -5.42 9.76
CA VAL A 330 -8.39 -5.21 11.21
C VAL A 330 -8.40 -6.52 11.96
N ASN A 331 -9.32 -7.42 11.61
CA ASN A 331 -9.46 -8.72 12.25
C ASN A 331 -8.20 -9.56 12.06
N ILE A 332 -7.63 -9.53 10.85
CA ILE A 332 -6.33 -10.15 10.56
C ILE A 332 -5.23 -9.56 11.45
N PHE A 333 -5.16 -8.23 11.59
CA PHE A 333 -4.15 -7.59 12.46
C PHE A 333 -4.34 -7.87 13.94
N LYS A 334 -5.56 -8.14 14.40
CA LYS A 334 -5.88 -8.57 15.77
C LYS A 334 -5.50 -10.03 16.06
N SER A 335 -5.18 -10.84 15.03
CA SER A 335 -4.70 -12.21 15.24
C SER A 335 -3.39 -12.26 16.04
N ASP A 336 -3.10 -13.43 16.60
CA ASP A 336 -1.87 -13.76 17.31
C ASP A 336 -0.64 -13.89 16.37
N LYS A 337 -0.87 -13.88 15.06
CA LYS A 337 0.19 -13.96 14.06
C LYS A 337 1.00 -12.67 14.00
N ASN A 338 2.31 -12.79 14.19
CA ASN A 338 3.26 -11.68 14.09
C ASN A 338 3.84 -11.52 12.68
N VAL A 339 3.76 -12.55 11.83
CA VAL A 339 4.23 -12.49 10.45
C VAL A 339 3.10 -12.89 9.50
N MET A 340 2.90 -12.07 8.48
CA MET A 340 1.88 -12.24 7.44
C MET A 340 2.55 -12.07 6.07
N ALA A 341 1.99 -12.68 5.03
CA ALA A 341 2.43 -12.50 3.66
C ALA A 341 1.27 -12.11 2.76
N ILE A 342 1.50 -11.14 1.86
CA ILE A 342 0.52 -10.62 0.91
C ILE A 342 1.11 -10.57 -0.51
N ARG A 343 0.22 -10.46 -1.49
CA ARG A 343 0.56 -10.12 -2.88
C ARG A 343 0.55 -8.61 -3.06
N ASP A 344 1.62 -8.05 -3.63
CA ASP A 344 1.66 -6.63 -3.99
C ASP A 344 0.71 -6.28 -5.15
N GLY A 345 0.25 -7.28 -5.90
CA GLY A 345 -0.69 -7.14 -7.01
C GLY A 345 -0.03 -6.94 -8.37
N THR A 346 1.31 -6.95 -8.44
CA THR A 346 2.07 -6.58 -9.63
C THR A 346 2.98 -7.71 -10.11
N ARG A 347 3.19 -7.75 -11.43
CA ARG A 347 4.22 -8.58 -12.11
C ARG A 347 5.25 -7.67 -12.79
N GLU A 348 5.62 -6.62 -12.09
CA GLU A 348 6.55 -5.58 -12.57
C GLU A 348 7.27 -4.92 -11.39
N ASN A 349 8.27 -4.10 -11.71
CA ASN A 349 8.91 -3.25 -10.72
C ASN A 349 7.89 -2.37 -9.99
N LEU A 350 8.12 -2.09 -8.70
CA LEU A 350 7.17 -1.43 -7.79
C LEU A 350 6.38 -0.30 -8.48
N ASN A 351 5.05 -0.48 -8.53
CA ASN A 351 4.13 0.42 -9.19
C ASN A 351 2.86 0.57 -8.35
N LEU A 352 2.83 1.63 -7.54
CA LEU A 352 1.73 1.89 -6.60
C LEU A 352 0.39 2.21 -7.31
N LEU A 353 0.40 2.49 -8.62
CA LEU A 353 -0.84 2.64 -9.40
C LEU A 353 -1.49 1.30 -9.74
N LEU A 354 -0.73 0.21 -9.72
CA LEU A 354 -1.22 -1.11 -10.14
C LEU A 354 -1.20 -2.13 -8.99
N ALA A 355 -0.91 -1.66 -7.78
CA ALA A 355 -0.88 -2.50 -6.59
C ALA A 355 -2.30 -2.98 -6.21
N SER A 356 -2.37 -4.13 -5.55
CA SER A 356 -3.63 -4.66 -5.03
C SER A 356 -4.24 -3.73 -3.99
N THR A 357 -5.57 -3.76 -3.85
CA THR A 357 -6.27 -3.00 -2.81
C THR A 357 -5.84 -3.45 -1.41
N THR A 358 -5.63 -4.75 -1.20
CA THR A 358 -5.06 -5.29 0.04
C THR A 358 -3.70 -4.66 0.34
N PHE A 359 -2.78 -4.60 -0.64
CA PHE A 359 -1.48 -3.97 -0.47
C PHE A 359 -1.60 -2.49 -0.09
N ALA A 360 -2.44 -1.73 -0.80
CA ALA A 360 -2.65 -0.31 -0.53
C ALA A 360 -3.20 -0.06 0.88
N ARG A 361 -4.15 -0.88 1.35
CA ARG A 361 -4.70 -0.81 2.71
C ARG A 361 -3.65 -1.20 3.75
N VAL A 362 -2.88 -2.25 3.52
CA VAL A 362 -1.76 -2.61 4.41
C VAL A 362 -0.76 -1.46 4.52
N PHE A 363 -0.37 -0.85 3.40
CA PHE A 363 0.52 0.31 3.37
C PHE A 363 -0.01 1.47 4.21
N LYS A 364 -1.32 1.77 4.14
CA LYS A 364 -1.96 2.79 4.99
C LYS A 364 -1.86 2.46 6.48
N GLU A 365 -2.03 1.20 6.82
CA GLU A 365 -2.19 0.75 8.21
C GLU A 365 -0.87 0.51 8.96
N VAL A 366 0.23 0.20 8.26
CA VAL A 366 1.55 0.03 8.88
C VAL A 366 2.14 1.35 9.37
N GLU A 367 3.14 1.29 10.26
CA GLU A 367 3.86 2.46 10.76
C GLU A 367 5.10 2.80 9.91
N CYS A 368 5.69 1.81 9.26
CA CYS A 368 6.73 2.04 8.25
C CYS A 368 6.71 0.98 7.15
N VAL A 369 7.37 1.32 6.04
CA VAL A 369 7.66 0.42 4.93
C VAL A 369 9.17 0.26 4.81
N ILE A 370 9.64 -0.99 4.78
CA ILE A 370 11.03 -1.34 4.51
C ILE A 370 11.09 -1.95 3.12
N SER A 371 11.81 -1.31 2.19
CA SER A 371 12.02 -1.80 0.84
C SER A 371 13.43 -2.33 0.63
N LYS A 372 13.55 -3.31 -0.27
CA LYS A 372 14.81 -4.00 -0.55
C LYS A 372 15.24 -3.79 -2.00
N GLY A 373 16.56 -3.70 -2.20
CA GLY A 373 17.17 -3.66 -3.51
C GLY A 373 17.14 -2.30 -4.23
N SER A 374 17.93 -2.21 -5.30
CA SER A 374 18.22 -0.94 -5.97
C SER A 374 17.04 -0.40 -6.79
N ASP A 375 16.20 -1.29 -7.33
CA ASP A 375 15.03 -0.91 -8.12
C ASP A 375 13.95 -0.27 -7.27
N GLN A 376 13.64 -0.87 -6.11
CA GLN A 376 12.65 -0.32 -5.19
C GLN A 376 13.13 1.01 -4.59
N ARG A 377 14.43 1.09 -4.20
CA ARG A 377 15.06 2.35 -3.79
C ARG A 377 14.84 3.43 -4.84
N ARG A 378 15.09 3.14 -6.12
CA ARG A 378 14.90 4.10 -7.22
C ARG A 378 13.45 4.60 -7.31
N ARG A 379 12.44 3.74 -7.11
CA ARG A 379 11.02 4.11 -7.19
C ARG A 379 10.56 4.98 -6.02
N LEU A 380 11.19 4.82 -4.86
CA LEU A 380 10.79 5.50 -3.62
C LEU A 380 11.64 6.77 -3.35
N PHE A 381 12.91 6.79 -3.74
CA PHE A 381 13.86 7.86 -3.39
C PHE A 381 14.27 8.76 -4.56
N ASP A 382 14.33 8.25 -5.80
CA ASP A 382 14.70 9.08 -6.96
C ASP A 382 13.49 9.84 -7.54
N THR A 383 12.58 10.27 -6.66
CA THR A 383 11.37 11.01 -6.99
C THR A 383 11.01 12.03 -5.90
N HIS A 384 10.39 13.13 -6.31
CA HIS A 384 9.86 14.19 -5.46
C HIS A 384 8.65 13.76 -4.62
N PHE A 385 7.94 12.70 -5.04
CA PHE A 385 6.77 12.22 -4.32
C PHE A 385 7.12 11.89 -2.86
N GLN A 386 6.20 12.27 -1.98
CA GLN A 386 6.21 11.96 -0.56
C GLN A 386 5.22 10.84 -0.28
N PHE A 387 5.40 10.12 0.82
CA PHE A 387 4.57 8.96 1.16
C PHE A 387 3.79 9.18 2.45
N THR A 388 2.74 8.38 2.62
CA THR A 388 1.88 8.43 3.82
C THR A 388 2.52 7.78 5.04
N GLN A 389 3.52 6.93 4.84
CA GLN A 389 4.29 6.27 5.90
C GLN A 389 5.77 6.62 5.81
N ASP A 390 6.48 6.35 6.91
CA ASP A 390 7.93 6.37 6.94
C ASP A 390 8.47 5.25 6.03
N ILE A 391 9.40 5.59 5.15
CA ILE A 391 10.00 4.65 4.19
C ILE A 391 11.48 4.49 4.50
N TYR A 392 11.90 3.25 4.71
CA TYR A 392 13.30 2.86 4.74
C TYR A 392 13.61 2.03 3.50
N SER A 393 14.70 2.32 2.81
CA SER A 393 15.20 1.45 1.74
C SER A 393 16.57 0.93 2.08
N ILE A 394 16.79 -0.36 1.85
CA ILE A 394 18.04 -1.04 2.14
C ILE A 394 18.54 -1.68 0.86
N ALA A 395 19.69 -1.23 0.38
CA ALA A 395 20.32 -1.75 -0.81
C ALA A 395 21.84 -1.56 -0.72
N GLU A 396 22.56 -2.18 -1.63
CA GLU A 396 23.99 -1.95 -1.78
C GLU A 396 24.27 -0.47 -2.08
N GLY A 397 25.20 0.09 -1.31
CA GLY A 397 25.67 1.46 -1.39
C GLY A 397 26.98 1.58 -2.17
N GLU A 398 27.62 2.74 -2.06
CA GLU A 398 28.95 2.94 -2.62
C GLU A 398 29.97 2.04 -1.91
N ASN A 399 30.96 1.54 -2.68
CA ASN A 399 32.08 0.72 -2.21
C ASN A 399 31.65 -0.54 -1.42
N GLY A 400 30.53 -1.18 -1.79
CA GLY A 400 30.05 -2.41 -1.15
C GLY A 400 29.50 -2.23 0.27
N SER A 401 29.18 -0.99 0.67
CA SER A 401 28.49 -0.74 1.94
C SER A 401 27.02 -1.15 1.89
N ALA A 402 26.41 -1.40 3.04
CA ALA A 402 24.96 -1.57 3.14
C ALA A 402 24.34 -0.21 3.48
N SER A 403 23.73 0.43 2.48
CA SER A 403 23.14 1.75 2.65
C SER A 403 21.67 1.64 3.05
N ILE A 404 21.28 2.43 4.05
CA ILE A 404 19.93 2.59 4.56
C ILE A 404 19.51 4.03 4.31
N TRP A 405 18.57 4.22 3.40
CA TRP A 405 17.97 5.52 3.11
C TRP A 405 16.66 5.70 3.87
N TYR A 406 16.37 6.92 4.28
CA TYR A 406 15.13 7.25 4.98
C TYR A 406 14.37 8.40 4.34
N LYS A 407 13.07 8.21 4.12
CA LYS A 407 12.13 9.25 3.71
C LYS A 407 11.00 9.27 4.73
N ALA A 408 10.96 10.33 5.53
CA ALA A 408 9.94 10.50 6.55
C ALA A 408 8.55 10.65 5.91
N ARG A 409 7.51 10.20 6.64
CA ARG A 409 6.12 10.45 6.26
C ARG A 409 5.87 11.95 6.15
N HIS A 410 5.02 12.34 5.21
CA HIS A 410 4.70 13.76 5.04
C HIS A 410 3.94 14.31 6.28
N PRO A 411 4.33 15.46 6.85
CA PRO A 411 3.76 15.96 8.12
C PRO A 411 2.29 16.36 8.03
N ALA A 412 1.77 16.63 6.82
CA ALA A 412 0.35 16.91 6.62
C ALA A 412 -0.54 15.65 6.62
N VAL A 413 0.04 14.45 6.64
CA VAL A 413 -0.72 13.19 6.67
C VAL A 413 -1.22 12.94 8.09
N ILE A 414 -2.54 13.06 8.26
CA ILE A 414 -3.23 12.75 9.51
C ILE A 414 -3.67 11.30 9.44
N LYS A 415 -3.23 10.48 10.40
CA LYS A 415 -3.60 9.05 10.50
C LYS A 415 -4.53 8.84 11.69
N PHE A 416 -5.66 8.21 11.44
CA PHE A 416 -6.54 7.71 12.49
C PHE A 416 -6.25 6.24 12.73
N SER A 417 -5.78 5.88 13.93
CA SER A 417 -5.64 4.47 14.27
C SER A 417 -7.02 3.84 14.50
N HIS A 418 -7.10 2.52 14.39
CA HIS A 418 -8.31 1.78 14.76
C HIS A 418 -8.81 2.10 16.17
N LYS A 419 -7.88 2.28 17.12
CA LYS A 419 -8.19 2.65 18.50
C LYS A 419 -8.79 4.05 18.58
N ASP A 420 -8.33 4.99 17.76
CA ASP A 420 -8.90 6.34 17.70
C ASP A 420 -10.33 6.31 17.15
N LEU A 421 -10.56 5.53 16.09
CA LEU A 421 -11.88 5.36 15.50
C LEU A 421 -12.85 4.63 16.44
N GLU A 422 -12.40 3.56 17.11
CA GLU A 422 -13.19 2.85 18.14
C GLU A 422 -13.52 3.79 19.31
N LYS A 423 -12.57 4.61 19.77
CA LYS A 423 -12.82 5.60 20.83
C LYS A 423 -13.84 6.65 20.41
N LYS A 424 -13.78 7.12 19.15
CA LYS A 424 -14.77 8.05 18.60
C LYS A 424 -16.16 7.40 18.51
N ALA A 425 -16.23 6.18 17.99
CA ALA A 425 -17.48 5.41 17.96
C ALA A 425 -18.06 5.25 19.36
N GLN A 426 -17.25 4.86 20.35
CA GLN A 426 -17.70 4.72 21.73
C GLN A 426 -18.19 6.05 22.34
N ALA A 427 -17.56 7.17 22.00
CA ALA A 427 -18.02 8.48 22.45
C ALA A 427 -19.44 8.82 21.91
N ILE A 428 -19.72 8.43 20.66
CA ILE A 428 -21.05 8.58 20.06
C ILE A 428 -22.06 7.64 20.74
N ILE A 429 -21.68 6.37 20.95
CA ILE A 429 -22.51 5.37 21.66
C ILE A 429 -22.87 5.88 23.06
N SER A 430 -21.91 6.41 23.83
CA SER A 430 -22.17 6.97 25.16
C SER A 430 -23.17 8.15 25.13
N GLN A 431 -23.17 8.96 24.06
CA GLN A 431 -24.18 10.02 23.88
C GLN A 431 -25.57 9.43 23.63
N MET A 432 -25.66 8.37 22.81
CA MET A 432 -26.91 7.65 22.55
C MET A 432 -27.47 7.02 23.82
N GLU A 433 -26.64 6.37 24.63
CA GLU A 433 -27.04 5.81 25.93
C GLU A 433 -27.55 6.89 26.88
N ALA A 434 -26.91 8.05 26.90
CA ALA A 434 -27.36 9.19 27.70
C ALA A 434 -28.72 9.73 27.22
N ALA A 435 -28.94 9.78 25.90
CA ALA A 435 -30.23 10.17 25.32
C ALA A 435 -31.33 9.17 25.66
N LYS A 436 -31.05 7.86 25.53
CA LYS A 436 -31.98 6.78 25.92
C LYS A 436 -32.36 6.85 27.39
N ARG A 437 -31.39 7.09 28.29
CA ARG A 437 -31.66 7.28 29.73
C ARG A 437 -32.54 8.49 30.03
N LYS A 438 -32.58 9.48 29.15
CA LYS A 438 -33.49 10.64 29.23
C LYS A 438 -34.85 10.39 28.57
N GLY A 439 -35.12 9.16 28.13
CA GLY A 439 -36.35 8.80 27.43
C GLY A 439 -36.45 9.37 26.01
N MET A 440 -35.32 9.75 25.40
CA MET A 440 -35.30 10.27 24.04
C MET A 440 -35.29 9.14 23.00
N THR A 441 -35.96 9.37 21.87
CA THR A 441 -35.87 8.51 20.68
C THR A 441 -34.58 8.83 19.92
N VAL A 442 -33.75 7.83 19.66
CA VAL A 442 -32.49 7.98 18.93
C VAL A 442 -32.71 7.73 17.45
N ILE A 443 -32.45 8.75 16.63
CA ILE A 443 -32.61 8.71 15.18
C ILE A 443 -31.23 8.75 14.52
N PHE A 444 -30.91 7.74 13.71
CA PHE A 444 -29.75 7.77 12.83
C PHE A 444 -30.16 8.31 11.46
N TYR A 445 -29.66 9.49 11.08
CA TYR A 445 -30.01 10.14 9.81
C TYR A 445 -28.95 9.83 8.74
N SER A 446 -29.16 8.75 7.99
CA SER A 446 -28.33 8.39 6.83
C SER A 446 -28.63 9.33 5.67
N GLY A 447 -27.62 10.10 5.25
CA GLY A 447 -27.75 11.02 4.13
C GLY A 447 -26.64 10.85 3.12
N ILE A 448 -26.82 11.51 1.99
CA ILE A 448 -26.05 11.22 0.78
C ILE A 448 -24.83 12.13 0.78
N ILE A 449 -23.75 11.62 1.35
CA ILE A 449 -22.47 12.31 1.36
C ILE A 449 -21.58 11.70 0.29
N GLY A 450 -21.09 12.57 -0.60
CA GLY A 450 -20.08 12.20 -1.57
C GLY A 450 -20.58 11.61 -2.88
N SER A 451 -21.87 11.24 -3.02
CA SER A 451 -22.40 10.63 -4.26
C SER A 451 -22.28 11.54 -5.50
N ILE A 452 -22.29 12.86 -5.30
CA ILE A 452 -22.06 13.85 -6.36
C ILE A 452 -20.63 14.38 -6.20
N PRO A 453 -19.72 14.07 -7.16
CA PRO A 453 -18.34 14.54 -7.12
C PRO A 453 -18.24 16.05 -6.90
N GLY A 454 -17.36 16.48 -6.00
CA GLY A 454 -17.11 17.90 -5.72
C GLY A 454 -18.21 18.63 -4.93
N LYS A 455 -19.28 17.95 -4.48
CA LYS A 455 -20.41 18.59 -3.77
C LYS A 455 -20.54 18.25 -2.29
N ILE A 456 -19.49 17.71 -1.67
CA ILE A 456 -19.48 17.32 -0.24
C ILE A 456 -19.93 18.46 0.68
N ALA A 457 -19.45 19.69 0.45
CA ALA A 457 -19.83 20.83 1.29
C ALA A 457 -21.34 21.13 1.25
N MET A 458 -21.95 21.02 0.06
CA MET A 458 -23.39 21.19 -0.10
C MET A 458 -24.15 20.02 0.51
N ALA A 459 -23.67 18.78 0.34
CA ALA A 459 -24.25 17.59 0.95
C ALA A 459 -24.34 17.73 2.48
N LYS A 460 -23.22 18.11 3.12
CA LYS A 460 -23.16 18.39 4.57
C LYS A 460 -24.19 19.46 4.96
N LYS A 461 -24.25 20.55 4.20
CA LYS A 461 -25.20 21.65 4.45
C LYS A 461 -26.66 21.21 4.36
N ILE A 462 -27.02 20.42 3.35
CA ILE A 462 -28.36 19.85 3.17
C ILE A 462 -28.72 18.99 4.38
N MET A 463 -27.83 18.07 4.77
CA MET A 463 -28.05 17.19 5.92
C MET A 463 -28.24 17.99 7.21
N SER A 464 -27.30 18.88 7.56
CA SER A 464 -27.40 19.70 8.78
C SER A 464 -28.65 20.58 8.80
N THR A 465 -29.06 21.15 7.66
CA THR A 465 -30.28 21.97 7.58
C THR A 465 -31.52 21.12 7.87
N HIS A 466 -31.58 19.91 7.31
CA HIS A 466 -32.73 19.04 7.50
C HIS A 466 -32.77 18.41 8.90
N THR A 467 -31.63 17.97 9.46
CA THR A 467 -31.58 17.44 10.81
C THR A 467 -31.94 18.48 11.86
N GLN A 468 -31.51 19.74 11.66
CA GLN A 468 -31.96 20.85 12.51
C GLN A 468 -33.48 21.05 12.43
N TYR A 469 -34.05 21.05 11.22
CA TYR A 469 -35.49 21.13 11.04
C TYR A 469 -36.24 19.99 11.74
N LEU A 470 -35.76 18.75 11.64
CA LEU A 470 -36.35 17.61 12.36
C LEU A 470 -36.26 17.77 13.88
N THR A 471 -35.14 18.32 14.37
CA THR A 471 -34.90 18.57 15.79
C THR A 471 -35.86 19.64 16.33
N ASP A 472 -36.09 20.71 15.57
CA ASP A 472 -37.00 21.80 15.95
C ASP A 472 -38.48 21.36 15.96
N GLN A 473 -38.84 20.35 15.16
CA GLN A 473 -40.21 19.85 15.05
C GLN A 473 -40.53 18.69 16.00
N SER A 474 -39.52 18.03 16.57
CA SER A 474 -39.68 16.79 17.32
C SER A 474 -39.33 16.97 18.79
N VAL A 475 -40.25 16.61 19.69
CA VAL A 475 -39.99 16.61 21.14
C VAL A 475 -39.28 15.31 21.53
N SER A 476 -38.27 15.40 22.40
CA SER A 476 -37.57 14.24 22.96
C SER A 476 -36.90 13.33 21.91
N THR A 477 -36.29 13.91 20.88
CA THR A 477 -35.48 13.17 19.90
C THR A 477 -34.01 13.54 19.99
N PHE A 478 -33.14 12.55 19.79
CA PHE A 478 -31.70 12.73 19.62
C PHE A 478 -31.31 12.25 18.22
N ILE A 479 -30.95 13.19 17.34
CA ILE A 479 -30.65 12.88 15.93
C ILE A 479 -29.13 12.86 15.73
N ILE A 480 -28.62 11.74 15.25
CA ILE A 480 -27.23 11.59 14.84
C ILE A 480 -27.12 11.96 13.36
N ASN A 481 -26.34 12.99 13.08
CA ASN A 481 -26.02 13.42 11.72
C ASN A 481 -24.58 12.99 11.36
N PRO A 482 -24.39 11.95 10.53
CA PRO A 482 -23.05 11.47 10.20
C PRO A 482 -22.13 12.52 9.57
N SER A 483 -22.71 13.53 8.91
CA SER A 483 -21.97 14.59 8.23
C SER A 483 -21.17 15.51 9.16
N GLU A 484 -21.54 15.55 10.45
CA GLU A 484 -20.90 16.38 11.48
C GLU A 484 -19.60 15.76 12.03
N TYR A 485 -19.37 14.46 11.80
CA TYR A 485 -18.22 13.73 12.33
C TYR A 485 -17.10 13.53 11.29
N TYR A 486 -17.15 14.28 10.18
CA TYR A 486 -16.10 14.26 9.17
C TYR A 486 -14.92 15.12 9.61
N GLU A 487 -13.76 14.50 9.82
CA GLU A 487 -12.52 15.19 10.17
C GLU A 487 -11.50 15.15 9.03
N PRO A 488 -10.70 16.22 8.82
CA PRO A 488 -9.57 16.18 7.90
C PRO A 488 -8.65 14.99 8.20
N GLY A 489 -8.35 14.19 7.19
CA GLY A 489 -7.54 12.97 7.31
C GLY A 489 -8.31 11.66 7.43
N MET A 490 -9.63 11.70 7.67
CA MET A 490 -10.47 10.50 7.54
C MET A 490 -10.83 10.27 6.07
N ASP A 491 -10.67 9.04 5.61
CA ASP A 491 -11.21 8.60 4.31
C ASP A 491 -12.52 7.82 4.47
N ALA A 492 -13.06 7.36 3.34
CA ALA A 492 -14.32 6.62 3.31
C ALA A 492 -14.24 5.31 4.12
N ASP A 493 -13.10 4.61 4.07
CA ASP A 493 -12.89 3.38 4.82
C ASP A 493 -12.88 3.67 6.33
N ASP A 494 -12.26 4.77 6.76
CA ASP A 494 -12.25 5.20 8.17
C ASP A 494 -13.63 5.52 8.71
N LEU A 495 -14.40 6.30 7.95
CA LEU A 495 -15.77 6.66 8.34
C LEU A 495 -16.66 5.42 8.36
N MET A 496 -16.62 4.57 7.34
CA MET A 496 -17.43 3.36 7.30
C MET A 496 -17.09 2.39 8.45
N TYR A 497 -15.81 2.24 8.79
CA TYR A 497 -15.40 1.44 9.95
C TYR A 497 -15.97 1.98 11.26
N MET A 498 -15.84 3.29 11.50
CA MET A 498 -16.35 3.92 12.71
C MET A 498 -17.87 3.84 12.81
N TRP A 499 -18.58 4.15 11.71
CA TRP A 499 -20.04 4.16 11.69
C TRP A 499 -20.64 2.77 11.85
N GLU A 500 -20.01 1.74 11.29
CA GLU A 500 -20.49 0.37 11.46
C GLU A 500 -20.50 -0.06 12.94
N ILE A 501 -19.52 0.38 13.75
CA ILE A 501 -19.50 0.15 15.20
C ILE A 501 -20.69 0.85 15.88
N VAL A 502 -20.94 2.12 15.55
CA VAL A 502 -22.06 2.90 16.13
C VAL A 502 -23.41 2.31 15.72
N GLN A 503 -23.54 1.96 14.44
CA GLN A 503 -24.77 1.45 13.84
C GLN A 503 -25.18 0.09 14.42
N ARG A 504 -24.20 -0.76 14.75
CA ARG A 504 -24.41 -2.07 15.38
C ARG A 504 -24.52 -2.01 16.91
N SER A 505 -24.61 -0.83 17.52
CA SER A 505 -24.73 -0.69 18.97
C SER A 505 -26.07 -1.13 19.57
N GLY A 506 -27.10 -1.33 18.73
CA GLY A 506 -28.47 -1.67 19.18
C GLY A 506 -29.22 -0.50 19.83
N LEU A 507 -28.67 0.72 19.78
CA LEU A 507 -29.24 1.92 20.43
C LEU A 507 -30.09 2.78 19.50
N ILE A 508 -30.20 2.45 18.21
CA ILE A 508 -30.97 3.20 17.22
C ILE A 508 -32.44 2.79 17.30
N ASP A 509 -33.36 3.74 17.47
CA ASP A 509 -34.81 3.52 17.38
C ASP A 509 -35.32 3.68 15.95
N ILE A 510 -34.81 4.71 15.27
CA ILE A 510 -35.24 5.05 13.91
C ILE A 510 -34.02 5.21 13.03
N TRP A 511 -33.91 4.36 12.03
CA TRP A 511 -32.95 4.53 10.94
C TRP A 511 -33.64 5.27 9.79
N ARG A 512 -33.32 6.55 9.62
CA ARG A 512 -33.91 7.38 8.56
C ARG A 512 -32.93 7.55 7.41
N PHE A 513 -33.29 7.03 6.23
CA PHE A 513 -32.59 7.32 4.97
C PHE A 513 -33.14 8.60 4.34
N GLN A 514 -32.24 9.50 3.96
CA GLN A 514 -32.56 10.76 3.28
C GLN A 514 -33.36 10.48 2.01
N THR A 515 -34.49 11.15 1.90
CA THR A 515 -35.36 11.11 0.72
C THR A 515 -35.15 12.33 -0.17
N TYR A 516 -35.69 12.28 -1.38
CA TYR A 516 -35.74 13.47 -2.25
C TYR A 516 -36.47 14.63 -1.56
N ASP A 517 -37.57 14.34 -0.86
CA ASP A 517 -38.36 15.37 -0.17
C ASP A 517 -37.55 16.04 0.96
N ASP A 518 -36.67 15.29 1.63
CA ASP A 518 -35.76 15.85 2.63
C ASP A 518 -34.78 16.86 2.00
N ILE A 519 -34.26 16.55 0.80
CA ILE A 519 -33.38 17.44 0.01
C ILE A 519 -34.16 18.68 -0.42
N VAL A 520 -35.35 18.51 -1.01
CA VAL A 520 -36.21 19.63 -1.42
C VAL A 520 -36.50 20.54 -0.23
N LYS A 521 -36.85 19.95 0.93
CA LYS A 521 -37.14 20.71 2.15
C LYS A 521 -35.92 21.49 2.64
N ALA A 522 -34.73 20.90 2.59
CA ALA A 522 -33.50 21.60 2.95
C ALA A 522 -33.24 22.81 2.04
N PHE A 523 -33.40 22.67 0.72
CA PHE A 523 -33.27 23.79 -0.23
C PHE A 523 -34.32 24.88 -0.01
N GLN A 524 -35.56 24.50 0.32
CA GLN A 524 -36.61 25.45 0.70
C GLN A 524 -36.22 26.26 1.95
N ILE A 525 -35.72 25.60 3.00
CA ILE A 525 -35.27 26.26 4.24
C ILE A 525 -34.08 27.20 3.95
N MET A 526 -33.15 26.76 3.10
CA MET A 526 -32.02 27.58 2.65
C MET A 526 -32.41 28.73 1.71
N LYS A 527 -33.67 28.78 1.25
CA LYS A 527 -34.19 29.75 0.26
C LYS A 527 -33.38 29.77 -1.03
N THR A 528 -32.92 28.61 -1.47
CA THR A 528 -32.14 28.44 -2.72
C THR A 528 -32.87 27.51 -3.69
N LYS A 529 -32.72 27.75 -4.99
CA LYS A 529 -33.21 26.81 -6.01
C LYS A 529 -32.38 25.53 -5.97
N ILE A 530 -33.03 24.39 -6.21
CA ILE A 530 -32.37 23.09 -6.30
C ILE A 530 -31.55 23.06 -7.60
N PRO A 531 -30.21 22.91 -7.52
CA PRO A 531 -29.38 22.79 -8.70
C PRO A 531 -29.66 21.48 -9.46
N PRO A 532 -29.45 21.43 -10.80
CA PRO A 532 -29.74 20.23 -11.60
C PRO A 532 -29.06 18.96 -11.10
N GLU A 533 -27.83 19.05 -10.57
CA GLU A 533 -27.11 17.89 -10.03
C GLU A 533 -27.78 17.28 -8.80
N TRP A 534 -28.66 18.01 -8.12
CA TRP A 534 -29.45 17.55 -6.97
C TRP A 534 -30.87 17.11 -7.37
N VAL A 535 -31.15 17.08 -8.68
CA VAL A 535 -32.43 16.66 -9.26
C VAL A 535 -32.26 15.31 -9.93
N GLY A 536 -32.93 14.28 -9.43
CA GLY A 536 -32.93 12.94 -10.03
C GLY A 536 -32.37 11.85 -9.11
N LYS A 537 -32.28 10.63 -9.65
CA LYS A 537 -32.00 9.41 -8.87
C LYS A 537 -30.59 9.40 -8.25
N ASP A 538 -29.61 10.02 -8.90
CA ASP A 538 -28.21 10.01 -8.44
C ASP A 538 -27.95 10.94 -7.24
N ALA A 539 -28.88 11.87 -7.00
CA ALA A 539 -28.89 12.74 -5.83
C ALA A 539 -29.61 12.14 -4.62
N THR A 540 -30.16 10.91 -4.73
CA THR A 540 -30.99 10.27 -3.67
C THR A 540 -30.40 9.01 -3.03
N PHE A 541 -29.30 8.45 -3.58
CA PHE A 541 -28.68 7.24 -3.06
C PHE A 541 -27.16 7.32 -3.18
N SER A 542 -26.42 6.75 -2.23
CA SER A 542 -24.97 6.50 -2.33
C SER A 542 -24.67 5.01 -2.15
N THR A 543 -23.48 4.58 -2.55
CA THR A 543 -22.92 3.26 -2.22
C THR A 543 -22.86 3.02 -0.70
N GLY A 544 -22.65 4.11 0.06
CA GLY A 544 -22.77 4.11 1.52
C GLY A 544 -24.14 3.69 2.00
N CYS A 545 -25.17 4.33 1.45
CA CYS A 545 -26.53 4.01 1.82
C CYS A 545 -26.89 2.54 1.49
N THR A 546 -26.27 1.91 0.48
CA THR A 546 -26.46 0.47 0.23
C THR A 546 -25.89 -0.39 1.35
N LYS A 547 -24.65 -0.11 1.79
CA LYS A 547 -24.04 -0.85 2.91
C LYS A 547 -24.80 -0.59 4.21
N GLU A 548 -25.18 0.65 4.46
CA GLU A 548 -25.98 1.04 5.63
C GLU A 548 -27.37 0.39 5.62
N MET A 549 -28.02 0.24 4.46
CA MET A 549 -29.29 -0.48 4.36
C MET A 549 -29.13 -1.95 4.73
N LYS A 550 -28.05 -2.63 4.28
CA LYS A 550 -27.77 -4.01 4.70
C LYS A 550 -27.58 -4.11 6.21
N ILE A 551 -26.78 -3.21 6.81
CA ILE A 551 -26.58 -3.16 8.26
C ILE A 551 -27.89 -2.88 9.00
N ALA A 552 -28.70 -1.94 8.52
CA ALA A 552 -29.98 -1.59 9.15
C ALA A 552 -30.93 -2.79 9.19
N LEU A 553 -31.00 -3.58 8.12
CA LEU A 553 -31.81 -4.80 8.06
C LEU A 553 -31.30 -5.84 9.06
N GLU A 554 -29.99 -6.10 9.09
CA GLU A 554 -29.39 -7.03 10.06
C GLU A 554 -29.66 -6.61 11.52
N VAL A 555 -29.49 -5.32 11.84
CA VAL A 555 -29.76 -4.79 13.18
C VAL A 555 -31.25 -4.87 13.52
N GLN A 556 -32.16 -4.69 12.55
CA GLN A 556 -33.60 -4.82 12.77
C GLN A 556 -34.02 -6.26 13.08
N GLU A 557 -33.33 -7.26 12.52
CA GLU A 557 -33.59 -8.67 12.84
C GLU A 557 -33.33 -8.96 14.32
N GLU A 558 -32.26 -8.39 14.89
CA GLU A 558 -31.92 -8.48 16.30
C GLU A 558 -32.78 -7.55 17.19
N HIS A 559 -33.16 -6.38 16.67
CA HIS A 559 -33.91 -5.34 17.37
C HIS A 559 -35.22 -4.98 16.63
N ARG A 560 -36.23 -5.85 16.74
CA ARG A 560 -37.49 -5.76 15.97
C ARG A 560 -38.31 -4.49 16.17
N GLU A 561 -38.11 -3.77 17.27
CA GLU A 561 -38.76 -2.50 17.58
C GLU A 561 -38.16 -1.33 16.76
N MET A 562 -36.96 -1.50 16.20
CA MET A 562 -36.30 -0.47 15.37
C MET A 562 -37.07 -0.26 14.07
N GLN A 563 -37.30 1.00 13.72
CA GLN A 563 -37.98 1.41 12.50
C GLN A 563 -36.97 1.83 11.44
N ILE A 564 -37.18 1.38 10.20
CA ILE A 564 -36.46 1.88 9.03
C ILE A 564 -37.40 2.79 8.24
N ILE A 565 -37.04 4.06 8.09
CA ILE A 565 -37.83 5.07 7.39
C ILE A 565 -37.03 5.55 6.17
N GLY A 566 -37.66 5.55 5.01
CA GLY A 566 -37.05 6.06 3.79
C GLY A 566 -37.46 5.27 2.56
N PRO A 567 -36.65 5.32 1.49
CA PRO A 567 -36.93 4.59 0.26
C PRO A 567 -36.92 3.06 0.47
N SER A 568 -37.59 2.30 -0.40
CA SER A 568 -37.60 0.83 -0.35
C SER A 568 -36.22 0.22 -0.63
N GLN A 569 -35.93 -0.93 -0.01
CA GLN A 569 -34.66 -1.66 -0.15
C GLN A 569 -34.24 -1.87 -1.62
N GLU A 570 -35.19 -2.19 -2.50
CA GLU A 570 -34.95 -2.40 -3.94
C GLU A 570 -34.26 -1.21 -4.64
N LYS A 571 -34.43 0.00 -4.11
CA LYS A 571 -33.80 1.21 -4.65
C LYS A 571 -32.30 1.30 -4.30
N PHE A 572 -31.85 0.56 -3.28
CA PHE A 572 -30.46 0.49 -2.84
C PHE A 572 -29.68 -0.65 -3.51
N LEU A 573 -30.35 -1.70 -3.99
CA LEU A 573 -29.73 -2.91 -4.56
C LEU A 573 -28.97 -2.72 -5.90
N ARG A 574 -28.88 -1.51 -6.45
CA ARG A 574 -28.26 -1.26 -7.77
C ARG A 574 -26.77 -0.89 -7.70
N ARG A 575 -26.21 -0.67 -6.50
CA ARG A 575 -24.85 -0.14 -6.28
C ARG A 575 -24.15 -0.94 -5.19
N GLU A 576 -23.27 -1.85 -5.58
CA GLU A 576 -22.82 -2.92 -4.69
C GLU A 576 -21.63 -2.55 -3.81
N GLU A 577 -20.71 -1.68 -4.26
CA GLU A 577 -19.50 -1.33 -3.49
C GLU A 577 -19.02 0.12 -3.72
N TYR A 578 -18.43 0.71 -2.68
CA TYR A 578 -17.65 1.96 -2.83
C TYR A 578 -16.41 1.71 -3.70
N GLY A 579 -16.01 2.70 -4.49
CA GLY A 579 -14.64 2.72 -4.99
C GLY A 579 -13.65 2.80 -3.82
N VAL A 580 -12.52 2.11 -3.91
CA VAL A 580 -11.52 2.06 -2.84
C VAL A 580 -11.07 3.47 -2.44
N GLY A 581 -11.31 3.85 -1.19
CA GLY A 581 -11.00 5.20 -0.66
C GLY A 581 -11.94 6.32 -1.16
N LYS A 582 -12.94 6.03 -1.99
CA LYS A 582 -13.89 7.02 -2.54
C LYS A 582 -15.13 7.18 -1.68
N MET A 583 -15.70 8.38 -1.70
CA MET A 583 -17.03 8.67 -1.14
C MET A 583 -18.18 8.45 -2.16
N TYR A 584 -17.88 7.97 -3.38
CA TYR A 584 -18.83 7.71 -4.46
C TYR A 584 -18.57 6.39 -5.19
N ASP A 585 -19.54 5.97 -6.00
CA ASP A 585 -19.54 4.76 -6.83
C ASP A 585 -18.51 4.85 -7.98
N SER A 586 -17.85 3.73 -8.31
CA SER A 586 -16.91 3.63 -9.44
C SER A 586 -17.57 3.85 -10.81
N ARG A 587 -18.87 3.59 -10.96
CA ARG A 587 -19.60 3.80 -12.23
C ARG A 587 -19.95 5.27 -12.49
N LEU A 588 -19.97 6.11 -11.46
CA LEU A 588 -20.29 7.54 -11.61
C LEU A 588 -19.12 8.36 -12.19
N SER A 589 -17.89 7.83 -12.21
CA SER A 589 -16.78 8.47 -12.92
C SER A 589 -16.93 8.50 -14.44
N GLU A 590 -17.83 7.69 -15.02
CA GLU A 590 -18.09 7.69 -16.47
C GLU A 590 -19.04 8.81 -16.92
N VAL A 591 -19.79 9.42 -16.00
CA VAL A 591 -20.93 10.31 -16.32
C VAL A 591 -20.62 11.80 -16.08
N CYS A 592 -19.48 12.15 -15.49
CA CYS A 592 -19.07 13.53 -15.28
C CYS A 592 -17.76 13.87 -16.02
N LEU A 593 -17.88 14.00 -17.35
CA LEU A 593 -16.99 14.83 -18.14
C LEU A 593 -17.81 15.99 -18.72
N PRO A 594 -17.33 17.24 -18.68
CA PRO A 594 -17.82 18.29 -19.58
C PRO A 594 -17.47 17.98 -21.05
#